data_AF-A0A3B9P8N6-F1
#
_entry.id   AF-A0A3B9P8N6-F1
#
_cell.length_a   1.000
_cell.length_b   1.000
_cell.length_c   1.000
_cell.angle_alpha   90.00
_cell.angle_beta   90.00
_cell.angle_gamma   90.00
#
_symmetry.space_group_name_H-M   'P 1'
#
loop_
_entity.id
_entity.type
_entity.pdbx_description
1 polymer ?
#
loop_
_entity_poly.entity_id
_entity_poly.type
_entity_poly.pdbx_seq_one_letter_code
_entity_poly.pdbx_strand_id
1 'polypeptide(L)'
;MNKNPEMRIESKGLRWVIGGLGLLFLLASLLITFVEYRRFQSQESTFPQGSQIAGVPVGGMNSQTAASRLENYYSLPLVLQVQGGTVHAKPEELGFSMDATSLVKEALQEVQGDRFWAHLWDRSAAMPVDLPLAASVDDTQILTYLDQQILPRYIQHGKPVTPIPGTTNFKPGQQGQALNAQKAIKDIRQALFSPDVHQVTLEISEDVLPSPTEGMLEAFLKHNINWIGFDALSEVYLASMGSNLETHFAVQGGADVQPDIAFTAASTIKIPIMISVLRRTEDPTPEGVTSLLERMIVYSENPPADTLMSTYIDAVRGPLMVSEDMAALGLENTFLAGYFYLGAPLLDRFETPANTRTDVYLDPDIYSQTVASEIGELLKG
;
A
#
# COMPACT_ATOMS: atom_id res chain seq x y z
N MET A 1 -18.00 94.06 -43.95
CA MET A 1 -18.22 93.89 -42.50
C MET A 1 -19.52 93.13 -42.31
N ASN A 2 -19.52 92.14 -41.43
CA ASN A 2 -20.63 91.31 -40.94
C ASN A 2 -21.10 90.06 -41.71
N LYS A 3 -20.62 88.93 -41.17
CA LYS A 3 -21.37 87.79 -40.59
C LYS A 3 -21.98 86.74 -41.52
N ASN A 4 -21.34 85.56 -41.46
CA ASN A 4 -22.01 84.26 -41.52
C ASN A 4 -23.25 84.23 -40.62
N PRO A 5 -24.27 83.48 -41.05
CA PRO A 5 -24.87 82.50 -40.16
C PRO A 5 -24.74 81.09 -40.76
N GLU A 6 -24.49 80.15 -39.86
CA GLU A 6 -24.19 78.75 -40.09
C GLU A 6 -25.29 78.03 -40.89
N MET A 7 -24.86 77.19 -41.84
CA MET A 7 -25.70 76.14 -42.42
C MET A 7 -26.02 75.09 -41.34
N ARG A 8 -27.24 75.14 -40.81
CA ARG A 8 -27.89 74.01 -40.13
C ARG A 8 -29.09 73.57 -40.97
N ILE A 9 -28.86 72.63 -41.88
CA ILE A 9 -29.95 71.84 -42.47
C ILE A 9 -30.03 70.55 -41.65
N GLU A 10 -30.79 70.59 -40.55
CA GLU A 10 -31.29 69.37 -39.91
C GLU A 10 -32.37 68.74 -40.80
N SER A 11 -31.98 67.97 -41.81
CA SER A 11 -32.94 67.18 -42.58
C SER A 11 -33.27 65.92 -41.78
N LYS A 12 -34.27 66.03 -40.88
CA LYS A 12 -34.83 64.88 -40.16
C LYS A 12 -35.17 63.72 -41.12
N GLY A 13 -35.66 64.01 -42.33
CA GLY A 13 -35.92 63.00 -43.36
C GLY A 13 -34.69 62.23 -43.86
N LEU A 14 -33.54 62.89 -44.04
CA LEU A 14 -32.31 62.22 -44.46
C LEU A 14 -31.73 61.33 -43.35
N ARG A 15 -31.85 61.74 -42.09
CA ARG A 15 -31.48 60.90 -40.93
C ARG A 15 -32.35 59.65 -40.82
N TRP A 16 -33.65 59.74 -41.13
CA TRP A 16 -34.55 58.58 -41.16
C TRP A 16 -34.28 57.65 -42.35
N VAL A 17 -33.95 58.19 -43.53
CA VAL A 17 -33.57 57.38 -44.70
C VAL A 17 -32.22 56.71 -44.49
N ILE A 18 -31.20 57.43 -44.02
CA ILE A 18 -29.89 56.86 -43.67
C ILE A 18 -30.02 55.85 -42.52
N GLY A 19 -30.84 56.15 -41.51
CA GLY A 19 -31.14 55.23 -40.41
C GLY A 19 -31.87 53.97 -40.87
N GLY A 20 -32.83 54.10 -41.79
CA GLY A 20 -33.56 52.97 -42.39
C GLY A 20 -32.66 52.11 -43.29
N LEU A 21 -31.79 52.73 -44.09
CA LEU A 21 -30.81 52.01 -44.91
C LEU A 21 -29.78 51.28 -44.03
N GLY A 22 -29.31 51.94 -42.97
CA GLY A 22 -28.40 51.33 -41.99
C GLY A 22 -29.03 50.15 -41.25
N LEU A 23 -30.30 50.26 -40.86
CA LEU A 23 -31.06 49.15 -40.28
C LEU A 23 -31.22 47.98 -41.26
N LEU A 24 -31.49 48.28 -42.54
CA LEU A 24 -31.60 47.26 -43.58
C LEU A 24 -30.26 46.52 -43.79
N PHE A 25 -29.14 47.23 -43.83
CA PHE A 25 -27.81 46.61 -43.93
C PHE A 25 -27.45 45.79 -42.68
N LEU A 26 -27.81 46.26 -41.48
CA LEU A 26 -27.63 45.48 -40.24
C LEU A 26 -28.45 44.18 -40.27
N LEU A 27 -29.72 44.25 -40.66
CA LEU A 27 -30.58 43.07 -40.77
C LEU A 27 -30.08 42.11 -41.85
N ALA A 28 -29.65 42.61 -43.00
CA ALA A 28 -29.07 41.79 -44.06
C ALA A 28 -27.76 41.11 -43.63
N SER A 29 -26.87 41.85 -42.94
CA SER A 29 -25.64 41.31 -42.36
C SER A 29 -25.94 40.19 -41.38
N LEU A 30 -26.89 40.41 -40.46
CA LEU A 30 -27.24 39.43 -39.42
C LEU A 30 -27.84 38.16 -40.03
N LEU A 31 -28.63 38.31 -41.09
CA LEU A 31 -29.21 37.20 -41.84
C LEU A 31 -28.14 36.40 -42.60
N ILE A 32 -27.18 37.06 -43.24
CA ILE A 32 -26.03 36.41 -43.89
C ILE A 32 -25.15 35.68 -42.86
N THR A 33 -24.84 36.32 -41.74
CA THR A 33 -24.08 35.70 -40.64
C THR A 33 -24.79 34.47 -40.11
N PHE A 34 -26.12 34.50 -39.96
CA PHE A 34 -26.89 33.35 -39.51
C PHE A 34 -26.89 32.19 -40.52
N VAL A 35 -27.04 32.50 -41.82
CA VAL A 35 -27.01 31.51 -42.90
C VAL A 35 -25.62 30.87 -43.01
N GLU A 36 -24.55 31.67 -43.00
CA GLU A 36 -23.17 31.16 -43.06
C GLU A 36 -22.79 30.40 -41.77
N TYR A 37 -23.29 30.82 -40.60
CA TYR A 37 -23.10 30.06 -39.36
C TYR A 37 -23.75 28.68 -39.43
N ARG A 38 -24.97 28.58 -39.98
CA ARG A 38 -25.62 27.28 -40.21
C ARG A 38 -24.90 26.45 -41.26
N ARG A 39 -24.36 27.07 -42.31
CA ARG A 39 -23.59 26.39 -43.35
C ARG A 39 -22.28 25.83 -42.80
N PHE A 40 -21.57 26.62 -42.00
CA PHE A 40 -20.37 26.22 -41.27
C PHE A 40 -20.64 25.07 -40.27
N GLN A 41 -21.74 25.15 -39.51
CA GLN A 41 -22.21 24.07 -38.63
C GLN A 41 -22.60 22.79 -39.39
N SER A 42 -23.04 22.90 -40.64
CA SER A 42 -23.43 21.74 -41.47
C SER A 42 -22.28 21.06 -42.21
N GLN A 43 -21.09 21.65 -42.22
CA GLN A 43 -19.91 20.98 -42.78
C GLN A 43 -19.41 19.92 -41.79
N GLU A 44 -19.26 18.68 -42.27
CA GLU A 44 -18.60 17.63 -41.48
C GLU A 44 -17.21 18.12 -41.08
N SER A 45 -17.01 18.29 -39.78
CA SER A 45 -15.72 18.71 -39.23
C SER A 45 -14.72 17.56 -39.39
N THR A 46 -13.81 17.69 -40.35
CA THR A 46 -12.67 16.79 -40.49
C THR A 46 -11.48 17.32 -39.72
N PHE A 47 -10.68 16.42 -39.14
CA PHE A 47 -9.43 16.78 -38.49
C PHE A 47 -8.44 17.37 -39.50
N PRO A 48 -7.69 18.43 -39.13
CA PRO A 48 -6.63 18.99 -39.95
C PRO A 48 -5.56 17.94 -40.28
N GLN A 49 -4.91 18.09 -41.44
CA GLN A 49 -3.78 17.23 -41.80
C GLN A 49 -2.69 17.30 -40.73
N GLY A 50 -2.09 16.17 -40.38
CA GLY A 50 -1.09 16.06 -39.32
C GLY A 50 -1.63 15.93 -37.89
N SER A 51 -2.96 15.94 -37.68
CA SER A 51 -3.54 15.77 -36.34
C SER A 51 -3.37 14.34 -35.81
N GLN A 52 -3.13 14.23 -34.50
CA GLN A 52 -2.98 12.99 -33.76
C GLN A 52 -3.84 13.02 -32.50
N ILE A 53 -4.42 11.87 -32.14
CA ILE A 53 -5.10 11.67 -30.86
C ILE A 53 -4.53 10.39 -30.28
N ALA A 54 -4.03 10.46 -29.05
CA ALA A 54 -3.35 9.37 -28.38
C ALA A 54 -2.18 8.80 -29.21
N GLY A 55 -1.44 9.66 -29.94
CA GLY A 55 -0.39 9.25 -30.87
C GLY A 55 -0.88 8.55 -32.15
N VAL A 56 -2.19 8.36 -32.31
CA VAL A 56 -2.79 7.78 -33.52
C VAL A 56 -3.11 8.89 -34.52
N PRO A 57 -2.63 8.84 -35.78
CA PRO A 57 -2.90 9.87 -36.76
C PRO A 57 -4.37 9.86 -37.20
N VAL A 58 -5.05 11.00 -37.08
CA VAL A 58 -6.47 11.16 -37.43
C VAL A 58 -6.71 12.23 -38.50
N GLY A 59 -5.65 12.83 -39.05
CA GLY A 59 -5.76 13.88 -40.07
C GLY A 59 -6.63 13.47 -41.28
N GLY A 60 -7.54 14.36 -41.68
CA GLY A 60 -8.50 14.14 -42.76
C GLY A 60 -9.70 13.27 -42.40
N MET A 61 -9.77 12.72 -41.18
CA MET A 61 -10.89 11.89 -40.73
C MET A 61 -12.00 12.73 -40.10
N ASN A 62 -13.24 12.28 -40.23
CA ASN A 62 -14.35 12.79 -39.42
C ASN A 62 -14.37 12.09 -38.04
N SER A 63 -15.21 12.58 -37.13
CA SER A 63 -15.27 12.07 -35.75
C SER A 63 -15.54 10.57 -35.66
N GLN A 64 -16.50 10.04 -36.44
CA GLN A 64 -16.84 8.62 -36.41
C GLN A 64 -15.67 7.75 -36.86
N THR A 65 -15.01 8.13 -37.96
CA THR A 65 -13.87 7.38 -38.51
C THR A 65 -12.66 7.46 -37.58
N ALA A 66 -12.42 8.61 -36.94
CA ALA A 66 -11.37 8.77 -35.95
C ALA A 66 -11.63 7.89 -34.71
N ALA A 67 -12.86 7.86 -34.18
CA ALA A 67 -13.21 7.04 -33.03
C ALA A 67 -13.03 5.55 -33.32
N SER A 68 -13.54 5.05 -34.45
CA SER A 68 -13.31 3.67 -34.89
C SER A 68 -11.82 3.36 -35.09
N ARG A 69 -11.02 4.32 -35.57
CA ARG A 69 -9.58 4.11 -35.72
C ARG A 69 -8.89 3.94 -34.36
N LEU A 70 -9.23 4.78 -33.38
CA LEU A 70 -8.69 4.69 -32.02
C LEU A 70 -9.08 3.37 -31.35
N GLU A 71 -10.36 2.98 -31.43
CA GLU A 71 -10.84 1.70 -30.89
C GLU A 71 -10.08 0.51 -31.49
N ASN A 72 -9.98 0.45 -32.82
CA ASN A 72 -9.27 -0.63 -33.50
C ASN A 72 -7.79 -0.66 -33.11
N TYR A 73 -7.13 0.50 -33.01
CA TYR A 73 -5.73 0.58 -32.65
C TYR A 73 -5.46 0.13 -31.21
N TYR A 74 -6.22 0.63 -30.25
CA TYR A 74 -6.07 0.28 -28.83
C TYR A 74 -6.71 -1.06 -28.45
N SER A 75 -7.38 -1.73 -29.39
CA SER A 75 -7.83 -3.13 -29.23
C SER A 75 -6.79 -4.17 -29.66
N LEU A 76 -5.66 -3.73 -30.25
CA LEU A 76 -4.60 -4.65 -30.67
C LEU A 76 -4.01 -5.39 -29.46
N PRO A 77 -3.75 -6.70 -29.59
CA PRO A 77 -3.29 -7.50 -28.47
C PRO A 77 -1.87 -7.11 -28.06
N LEU A 78 -1.66 -7.01 -26.74
CA LEU A 78 -0.34 -6.87 -26.15
C LEU A 78 0.37 -8.22 -26.15
N VAL A 79 1.64 -8.24 -26.54
CA VAL A 79 2.47 -9.44 -26.60
C VAL A 79 3.22 -9.61 -25.28
N LEU A 80 2.90 -10.64 -24.51
CA LEU A 80 3.63 -11.00 -23.30
C LEU A 80 4.63 -12.11 -23.62
N GLN A 81 5.91 -11.86 -23.39
CA GLN A 81 6.97 -12.87 -23.51
C GLN A 81 7.29 -13.47 -22.15
N VAL A 82 7.25 -14.79 -22.04
CA VAL A 82 7.53 -15.52 -20.80
C VAL A 82 8.23 -16.83 -21.11
N GLN A 83 9.41 -17.05 -20.52
CA GLN A 83 10.20 -18.30 -20.70
C GLN A 83 10.40 -18.70 -22.18
N GLY A 84 10.61 -17.72 -23.07
CA GLY A 84 10.76 -17.92 -24.51
C GLY A 84 9.45 -18.21 -25.28
N GLY A 85 8.32 -18.31 -24.58
CA GLY A 85 6.99 -18.38 -25.16
C GLY A 85 6.36 -16.99 -25.37
N THR A 86 5.35 -16.94 -26.23
CA THR A 86 4.60 -15.73 -26.56
C THR A 86 3.13 -15.92 -26.24
N VAL A 87 2.54 -14.97 -25.52
CA VAL A 87 1.12 -14.91 -25.20
C VAL A 87 0.54 -13.60 -25.73
N HIS A 88 -0.57 -13.66 -26.43
CA HIS A 88 -1.31 -12.49 -26.88
C HIS A 88 -2.45 -12.21 -25.90
N ALA A 89 -2.39 -11.08 -25.21
CA ALA A 89 -3.39 -10.65 -24.25
C ALA A 89 -4.19 -9.48 -24.84
N LYS A 90 -5.51 -9.53 -24.79
CA LYS A 90 -6.31 -8.37 -25.21
C LYS A 90 -6.21 -7.27 -24.15
N PRO A 91 -6.13 -5.99 -24.54
CA PRO A 91 -6.11 -4.88 -23.59
C PRO A 91 -7.28 -4.91 -22.59
N GLU A 92 -8.47 -5.28 -23.04
CA GLU A 92 -9.67 -5.42 -22.19
C GLU A 92 -9.52 -6.51 -21.11
N GLU A 93 -8.85 -7.62 -21.43
CA GLU A 93 -8.58 -8.71 -20.47
C GLU A 93 -7.53 -8.30 -19.41
N LEU A 94 -6.74 -7.27 -19.73
CA LEU A 94 -5.76 -6.65 -18.85
C LEU A 94 -6.33 -5.40 -18.13
N GLY A 95 -7.65 -5.19 -18.19
CA GLY A 95 -8.31 -4.08 -17.51
C GLY A 95 -8.11 -2.71 -18.16
N PHE A 96 -7.63 -2.63 -19.40
CA PHE A 96 -7.54 -1.37 -20.14
C PHE A 96 -8.93 -0.90 -20.58
N SER A 97 -9.20 0.39 -20.36
CA SER A 97 -10.43 1.05 -20.81
C SER A 97 -10.15 2.46 -21.30
N MET A 98 -10.75 2.82 -22.43
CA MET A 98 -10.63 4.13 -23.07
C MET A 98 -11.97 4.49 -23.71
N ASP A 99 -12.39 5.75 -23.59
CA ASP A 99 -13.54 6.28 -24.32
C ASP A 99 -13.06 7.05 -25.56
N ALA A 100 -12.98 6.35 -26.69
CA ALA A 100 -12.56 6.93 -27.96
C ALA A 100 -13.50 8.06 -28.43
N THR A 101 -14.80 7.94 -28.16
CA THR A 101 -15.79 8.93 -28.58
C THR A 101 -15.60 10.23 -27.82
N SER A 102 -15.39 10.15 -26.50
CA SER A 102 -15.11 11.32 -25.67
C SER A 102 -13.78 11.99 -26.03
N LEU A 103 -12.71 11.21 -26.25
CA LEU A 103 -11.41 11.73 -26.71
C LEU A 103 -11.50 12.47 -28.04
N VAL A 104 -12.20 11.88 -29.02
CA VAL A 104 -12.40 12.51 -30.33
C VAL A 104 -13.23 13.78 -30.21
N LYS A 105 -14.25 13.79 -29.35
CA LYS A 105 -15.07 14.97 -29.11
C LYS A 105 -14.25 16.11 -28.49
N GLU A 106 -13.40 15.81 -27.53
CA GLU A 106 -12.48 16.78 -26.91
C GLU A 106 -11.51 17.35 -27.95
N ALA A 107 -10.86 16.49 -28.75
CA ALA A 107 -9.98 16.93 -29.83
C ALA A 107 -10.73 17.81 -30.86
N LEU A 108 -11.99 17.48 -31.16
CA LEU A 108 -12.81 18.26 -32.10
C LEU A 108 -13.16 19.66 -31.54
N GLN A 109 -13.31 19.80 -30.22
CA GLN A 109 -13.52 21.11 -29.59
C GLN A 109 -12.31 22.03 -29.78
N GLU A 110 -11.08 21.49 -29.68
CA GLU A 110 -9.85 22.24 -29.97
C GLU A 110 -9.77 22.66 -31.45
N VAL A 111 -10.18 21.76 -32.35
CA VAL A 111 -10.27 22.08 -33.78
C VAL A 111 -11.27 23.20 -34.04
N GLN A 112 -12.42 23.21 -33.36
CA GLN A 112 -13.58 24.03 -33.69
C GLN A 112 -13.57 25.47 -33.16
N GLY A 113 -12.55 25.93 -32.41
CA GLY A 113 -12.44 27.25 -31.74
C GLY A 113 -12.82 28.52 -32.54
N ASP A 114 -11.97 29.55 -32.65
CA ASP A 114 -12.32 30.82 -33.37
C ASP A 114 -12.44 30.67 -34.91
N ARG A 115 -12.80 29.48 -35.39
CA ARG A 115 -12.84 29.09 -36.80
C ARG A 115 -13.99 29.67 -37.59
N PHE A 116 -15.11 30.03 -36.97
CA PHE A 116 -16.19 30.70 -37.69
C PHE A 116 -15.69 31.98 -38.35
N TRP A 117 -14.89 32.75 -37.61
CA TRP A 117 -14.24 33.97 -38.07
C TRP A 117 -13.16 33.69 -39.12
N ALA A 118 -12.30 32.69 -38.88
CA ALA A 118 -11.29 32.29 -39.86
C ALA A 118 -11.90 31.81 -41.19
N HIS A 119 -13.04 31.11 -41.14
CA HIS A 119 -13.82 30.67 -42.30
C HIS A 119 -14.39 31.87 -43.08
N LEU A 120 -14.95 32.86 -42.37
CA LEU A 120 -15.50 34.09 -42.97
C LEU A 120 -14.43 34.93 -43.69
N TRP A 121 -13.18 34.86 -43.25
CA TRP A 121 -12.04 35.62 -43.81
C TRP A 121 -11.08 34.81 -44.69
N ASP A 122 -11.45 33.58 -45.08
CA ASP A 122 -10.62 32.68 -45.91
C ASP A 122 -9.21 32.43 -45.32
N ARG A 123 -9.11 32.41 -43.98
CA ARG A 123 -7.87 32.18 -43.22
C ARG A 123 -7.82 30.76 -42.64
N SER A 124 -8.30 29.77 -43.38
CA SER A 124 -8.50 28.39 -42.90
C SER A 124 -7.21 27.55 -42.87
N ALA A 125 -6.07 28.12 -42.45
CA ALA A 125 -4.89 27.34 -42.11
C ALA A 125 -5.12 26.64 -40.77
N ALA A 126 -5.73 25.47 -40.86
CA ALA A 126 -6.08 24.62 -39.75
C ALA A 126 -4.82 24.05 -39.07
N MET A 127 -4.53 24.46 -37.83
CA MET A 127 -3.45 23.85 -37.05
C MET A 127 -3.79 22.40 -36.69
N PRO A 128 -2.81 21.48 -36.76
CA PRO A 128 -2.98 20.11 -36.26
C PRO A 128 -3.32 20.09 -34.77
N VAL A 129 -4.14 19.13 -34.36
CA VAL A 129 -4.41 18.83 -32.94
C VAL A 129 -3.56 17.65 -32.50
N ASP A 130 -3.03 17.72 -31.29
CA ASP A 130 -2.28 16.64 -30.63
C ASP A 130 -2.82 16.48 -29.22
N LEU A 131 -3.69 15.49 -29.01
CA LEU A 131 -4.33 15.21 -27.72
C LEU A 131 -3.74 13.93 -27.13
N PRO A 132 -3.28 13.91 -25.87
CA PRO A 132 -2.74 12.70 -25.25
C PRO A 132 -3.83 11.65 -24.99
N LEU A 133 -3.42 10.41 -24.74
CA LEU A 133 -4.32 9.32 -24.37
C LEU A 133 -4.95 9.59 -22.99
N ALA A 134 -6.29 9.57 -22.92
CA ALA A 134 -7.04 9.49 -21.68
C ALA A 134 -7.66 8.09 -21.54
N ALA A 135 -7.06 7.26 -20.69
CA ALA A 135 -7.48 5.89 -20.46
C ALA A 135 -7.23 5.49 -18.99
N SER A 136 -7.78 4.35 -18.59
CA SER A 136 -7.58 3.76 -17.27
C SER A 136 -7.19 2.29 -17.40
N VAL A 137 -6.44 1.78 -16.42
CA VAL A 137 -6.05 0.38 -16.33
C VAL A 137 -6.36 -0.12 -14.92
N ASP A 138 -7.08 -1.24 -14.82
CA ASP A 138 -7.34 -1.93 -13.56
C ASP A 138 -6.25 -2.97 -13.28
N ASP A 139 -5.37 -2.65 -12.32
CA ASP A 139 -4.27 -3.53 -11.91
C ASP A 139 -4.72 -4.89 -11.38
N THR A 140 -5.92 -4.94 -10.80
CA THR A 140 -6.50 -6.18 -10.28
C THR A 140 -6.80 -7.16 -11.42
N GLN A 141 -7.21 -6.65 -12.57
CA GLN A 141 -7.44 -7.47 -13.76
C GLN A 141 -6.13 -7.95 -14.37
N ILE A 142 -5.07 -7.13 -14.38
CA ILE A 142 -3.73 -7.59 -14.77
C ILE A 142 -3.29 -8.75 -13.87
N LEU A 143 -3.38 -8.59 -12.55
CA LEU A 143 -3.05 -9.66 -11.59
C LEU A 143 -3.87 -10.93 -11.85
N THR A 144 -5.18 -10.78 -12.00
CA THR A 144 -6.07 -11.90 -12.29
C THR A 144 -5.70 -12.62 -13.58
N TYR A 145 -5.35 -11.87 -14.63
CA TYR A 145 -4.89 -12.43 -15.89
C TYR A 145 -3.57 -13.19 -15.72
N LEU A 146 -2.60 -12.63 -15.01
CA LEU A 146 -1.32 -13.28 -14.72
C LEU A 146 -1.55 -14.60 -13.94
N ASP A 147 -2.37 -14.57 -12.89
CA ASP A 147 -2.66 -15.72 -12.03
C ASP A 147 -3.39 -16.84 -12.76
N GLN A 148 -4.30 -16.51 -13.69
CA GLN A 148 -5.11 -17.50 -14.39
C GLN A 148 -4.45 -18.00 -15.68
N GLN A 149 -3.77 -17.12 -16.41
CA GLN A 149 -3.29 -17.42 -17.76
C GLN A 149 -1.79 -17.68 -17.83
N ILE A 150 -0.99 -17.04 -16.97
CA ILE A 150 0.47 -17.11 -17.04
C ILE A 150 1.02 -18.08 -15.99
N LEU A 151 0.77 -17.84 -14.69
CA LEU A 151 1.38 -18.63 -13.62
C LEU A 151 1.20 -20.14 -13.78
N PRO A 152 -0.01 -20.68 -14.05
CA PRO A 152 -0.24 -22.13 -14.09
C PRO A 152 0.44 -22.85 -15.27
N ARG A 153 0.86 -22.10 -16.30
CA ARG A 153 1.39 -22.67 -17.56
C ARG A 153 2.89 -22.49 -17.70
N TYR A 154 3.44 -21.42 -17.15
CA TYR A 154 4.83 -21.02 -17.39
C TYR A 154 5.70 -21.04 -16.14
N ILE A 155 5.12 -21.20 -14.95
CA ILE A 155 5.85 -21.13 -13.67
C ILE A 155 5.80 -22.47 -12.97
N GLN A 156 6.98 -23.00 -12.63
CA GLN A 156 7.10 -24.14 -11.73
C GLN A 156 7.24 -23.64 -10.28
N HIS A 157 6.12 -23.51 -9.58
CA HIS A 157 6.14 -23.06 -8.19
C HIS A 157 6.97 -23.99 -7.30
N GLY A 158 7.77 -23.39 -6.41
CA GLY A 158 8.42 -24.11 -5.33
C GLY A 158 7.41 -24.69 -4.33
N LYS A 159 7.91 -25.38 -3.32
CA LYS A 159 7.11 -25.85 -2.19
C LYS A 159 7.61 -25.19 -0.91
N PRO A 160 6.73 -24.64 -0.07
CA PRO A 160 7.16 -24.12 1.21
C PRO A 160 7.66 -25.24 2.11
N VAL A 161 8.35 -24.86 3.18
CA VAL A 161 8.62 -25.76 4.31
C VAL A 161 7.30 -26.26 4.90
N THR A 162 7.21 -27.54 5.26
CA THR A 162 5.99 -28.12 5.84
C THR A 162 6.31 -28.90 7.10
N PRO A 163 5.47 -28.83 8.15
CA PRO A 163 5.67 -29.63 9.35
C PRO A 163 5.60 -31.13 9.06
N ILE A 164 6.29 -31.93 9.86
CA ILE A 164 6.18 -33.40 9.84
C ILE A 164 5.28 -33.81 11.02
N PRO A 165 4.04 -34.26 10.76
CA PRO A 165 3.09 -34.64 11.83
C PRO A 165 3.67 -35.68 12.80
N GLY A 166 3.37 -35.51 14.09
CA GLY A 166 3.88 -36.39 15.15
C GLY A 166 5.36 -36.20 15.49
N THR A 167 5.99 -35.14 15.00
CA THR A 167 7.37 -34.76 15.33
C THR A 167 7.46 -33.26 15.60
N THR A 168 8.60 -32.77 16.05
CA THR A 168 8.92 -31.33 16.11
C THR A 168 9.73 -30.84 14.91
N ASN A 169 9.82 -31.65 13.84
CA ASN A 169 10.67 -31.39 12.69
C ASN A 169 9.87 -30.87 11.49
N PHE A 170 10.58 -30.21 10.58
CA PHE A 170 10.05 -29.71 9.32
C PHE A 170 10.69 -30.43 8.15
N LYS A 171 9.89 -30.71 7.13
CA LYS A 171 10.40 -31.09 5.81
C LYS A 171 10.88 -29.82 5.11
N PRO A 172 12.13 -29.78 4.62
CA PRO A 172 12.64 -28.61 3.92
C PRO A 172 11.78 -28.33 2.68
N GLY A 173 11.59 -27.05 2.41
CA GLY A 173 10.90 -26.62 1.20
C GLY A 173 11.72 -26.93 -0.06
N GLN A 174 11.08 -26.78 -1.21
CA GLN A 174 11.69 -26.96 -2.52
C GLN A 174 11.69 -25.59 -3.22
N GLN A 175 12.85 -25.16 -3.70
CA GLN A 175 12.93 -23.97 -4.53
C GLN A 175 12.18 -24.18 -5.84
N GLY A 176 11.69 -23.10 -6.42
CA GLY A 176 11.10 -23.09 -7.75
C GLY A 176 11.15 -21.69 -8.34
N GLN A 177 10.20 -21.41 -9.21
CA GLN A 177 10.11 -20.17 -9.97
C GLN A 177 9.06 -19.23 -9.37
N ALA A 178 9.29 -17.94 -9.51
CA ALA A 178 8.30 -16.92 -9.22
C ALA A 178 8.33 -15.79 -10.26
N LEU A 179 7.15 -15.31 -10.64
CA LEU A 179 7.00 -14.09 -11.42
C LEU A 179 7.17 -12.87 -10.50
N ASN A 180 7.94 -11.87 -10.93
CA ASN A 180 7.91 -10.57 -10.26
C ASN A 180 6.61 -9.83 -10.62
N ALA A 181 5.55 -10.09 -9.86
CA ALA A 181 4.22 -9.56 -10.14
C ALA A 181 4.18 -8.02 -10.15
N GLN A 182 4.84 -7.36 -9.18
CA GLN A 182 4.87 -5.90 -9.11
C GLN A 182 5.51 -5.26 -10.35
N LYS A 183 6.64 -5.83 -10.80
CA LYS A 183 7.29 -5.37 -12.03
C LYS A 183 6.44 -5.67 -13.27
N ALA A 184 5.87 -6.88 -13.35
CA ALA A 184 5.01 -7.27 -14.47
C ALA A 184 3.81 -6.33 -14.62
N ILE A 185 3.11 -6.00 -13.53
CA ILE A 185 1.98 -5.06 -13.56
C ILE A 185 2.43 -3.69 -14.06
N LYS A 186 3.54 -3.17 -13.54
CA LYS A 186 4.08 -1.86 -13.93
C LYS A 186 4.40 -1.83 -15.43
N ASP A 187 5.09 -2.86 -15.94
CA ASP A 187 5.54 -2.93 -17.32
C ASP A 187 4.35 -3.11 -18.28
N ILE A 188 3.37 -3.95 -17.92
CA ILE A 188 2.12 -4.12 -18.68
C ILE A 188 1.34 -2.81 -18.73
N ARG A 189 1.16 -2.14 -17.59
CA ARG A 189 0.44 -0.86 -17.53
C ARG A 189 1.11 0.19 -18.42
N GLN A 190 2.43 0.31 -18.35
CA GLN A 190 3.17 1.26 -19.17
C GLN A 190 3.01 0.95 -20.68
N ALA A 191 3.01 -0.33 -21.05
CA ALA A 191 2.81 -0.74 -22.44
C ALA A 191 1.40 -0.41 -22.95
N LEU A 192 0.36 -0.65 -22.14
CA LEU A 192 -1.04 -0.35 -22.50
C LEU A 192 -1.29 1.15 -22.74
N PHE A 193 -0.55 2.03 -22.07
CA PHE A 193 -0.62 3.48 -22.32
C PHE A 193 0.26 3.96 -23.47
N SER A 194 1.15 3.12 -24.00
CA SER A 194 2.11 3.50 -25.04
C SER A 194 1.62 3.11 -26.43
N PRO A 195 1.65 4.02 -27.41
CA PRO A 195 1.42 3.68 -28.81
C PRO A 195 2.62 2.98 -29.46
N ASP A 196 3.76 2.84 -28.79
CA ASP A 196 4.97 2.25 -29.39
C ASP A 196 5.33 0.89 -28.77
N VAL A 197 4.87 0.62 -27.55
CA VAL A 197 5.24 -0.59 -26.81
C VAL A 197 4.13 -1.63 -26.92
N HIS A 198 4.35 -2.63 -27.76
CA HIS A 198 3.40 -3.72 -27.99
C HIS A 198 3.86 -5.05 -27.39
N GLN A 199 4.99 -5.05 -26.69
CA GLN A 199 5.60 -6.24 -26.14
C GLN A 199 6.15 -5.99 -24.74
N VAL A 200 5.87 -6.91 -23.82
CA VAL A 200 6.36 -6.90 -22.45
C VAL A 200 6.99 -8.25 -22.12
N THR A 201 8.22 -8.23 -21.59
CA THR A 201 8.90 -9.43 -21.12
C THR A 201 8.65 -9.64 -19.63
N LEU A 202 8.07 -10.77 -19.28
CA LEU A 202 7.80 -11.18 -17.91
C LEU A 202 9.05 -11.83 -17.31
N GLU A 203 9.61 -11.20 -16.28
CA GLU A 203 10.81 -11.67 -15.60
C GLU A 203 10.48 -12.73 -14.56
N ILE A 204 11.10 -13.90 -14.72
CA ILE A 204 10.97 -15.02 -13.80
C ILE A 204 12.23 -15.12 -12.97
N SER A 205 12.05 -15.12 -11.65
CA SER A 205 13.12 -15.43 -10.70
C SER A 205 13.19 -16.94 -10.51
N GLU A 206 14.41 -17.48 -10.65
CA GLU A 206 14.73 -18.86 -10.33
C GLU A 206 15.10 -18.99 -8.84
N ASP A 207 15.13 -20.22 -8.34
CA ASP A 207 15.58 -20.58 -7.00
C ASP A 207 14.81 -19.90 -5.83
N VAL A 208 13.56 -19.51 -6.08
CA VAL A 208 12.69 -18.88 -5.09
C VAL A 208 12.09 -19.94 -4.17
N LEU A 209 12.36 -19.83 -2.88
CA LEU A 209 11.71 -20.63 -1.85
C LEU A 209 10.42 -19.94 -1.40
N PRO A 210 9.23 -20.55 -1.59
CA PRO A 210 7.99 -19.94 -1.12
C PRO A 210 7.97 -19.82 0.41
N SER A 211 7.42 -18.71 0.88
CA SER A 211 7.17 -18.51 2.31
C SER A 211 6.21 -19.60 2.84
N PRO A 212 6.38 -20.03 4.10
CA PRO A 212 5.42 -20.91 4.74
C PRO A 212 4.02 -20.27 4.77
N THR A 213 2.98 -21.10 4.73
CA THR A 213 1.60 -20.63 4.87
C THR A 213 1.42 -19.88 6.20
N GLU A 214 0.70 -18.76 6.16
CA GLU A 214 0.33 -18.01 7.36
C GLU A 214 -0.37 -18.92 8.38
N GLY A 215 -0.06 -18.75 9.67
CA GLY A 215 -0.62 -19.57 10.76
C GLY A 215 -0.13 -21.03 10.81
N MET A 216 0.69 -21.49 9.85
CA MET A 216 1.17 -22.88 9.84
C MET A 216 1.96 -23.25 11.10
N LEU A 217 2.82 -22.35 11.58
CA LEU A 217 3.62 -22.58 12.78
C LEU A 217 2.73 -22.68 14.03
N GLU A 218 1.81 -21.75 14.19
CA GLU A 218 0.83 -21.76 15.29
C GLU A 218 0.02 -23.06 15.29
N ALA A 219 -0.58 -23.42 14.16
CA ALA A 219 -1.37 -24.64 14.04
C ALA A 219 -0.55 -25.88 14.38
N PHE A 220 0.72 -25.93 13.96
CA PHE A 220 1.62 -27.04 14.27
C PHE A 220 1.99 -27.11 15.75
N LEU A 221 2.25 -25.97 16.39
CA LEU A 221 2.54 -25.91 17.83
C LEU A 221 1.32 -26.31 18.66
N LYS A 222 0.13 -25.75 18.36
CA LYS A 222 -1.14 -26.14 19.00
C LYS A 222 -1.40 -27.64 18.85
N HIS A 223 -1.19 -28.18 17.65
CA HIS A 223 -1.32 -29.62 17.41
C HIS A 223 -0.37 -30.43 18.30
N ASN A 224 0.90 -30.04 18.40
CA ASN A 224 1.89 -30.77 19.21
C ASN A 224 1.59 -30.69 20.72
N ILE A 225 1.15 -29.54 21.24
CA ILE A 225 0.72 -29.37 22.65
C ILE A 225 -0.47 -30.30 22.95
N ASN A 226 -1.44 -30.35 22.05
CA ASN A 226 -2.60 -31.23 22.21
C ASN A 226 -2.23 -32.71 22.07
N TRP A 227 -1.37 -33.04 21.11
CA TRP A 227 -0.95 -34.41 20.83
C TRP A 227 -0.16 -35.03 21.99
N ILE A 228 0.70 -34.25 22.67
CA ILE A 228 1.43 -34.73 23.85
C ILE A 228 0.53 -34.87 25.09
N GLY A 229 -0.70 -34.36 25.03
CA GLY A 229 -1.68 -34.43 26.13
C GLY A 229 -1.42 -33.42 27.23
N PHE A 230 -0.86 -32.25 26.91
CA PHE A 230 -0.69 -31.18 27.89
C PHE A 230 -1.97 -30.31 27.93
N ASP A 231 -2.86 -30.64 28.86
CA ASP A 231 -4.17 -29.98 28.99
C ASP A 231 -4.13 -28.68 29.83
N ALA A 232 -3.01 -28.42 30.52
CA ALA A 232 -2.84 -27.18 31.25
C ALA A 232 -2.60 -25.99 30.30
N LEU A 233 -2.70 -24.78 30.85
CA LEU A 233 -2.54 -23.57 30.06
C LEU A 233 -1.10 -23.47 29.52
N SER A 234 -1.00 -23.24 28.21
CA SER A 234 0.25 -22.87 27.52
C SER A 234 0.04 -21.57 26.78
N GLU A 235 0.96 -20.62 26.92
CA GLU A 235 1.03 -19.43 26.09
C GLU A 235 2.37 -19.39 25.38
N VAL A 236 2.35 -19.03 24.10
CA VAL A 236 3.54 -18.92 23.25
C VAL A 236 3.53 -17.58 22.55
N TYR A 237 4.61 -16.84 22.69
CA TYR A 237 4.92 -15.66 21.90
C TYR A 237 6.25 -15.89 21.16
N LEU A 238 6.25 -15.64 19.86
CA LEU A 238 7.42 -15.74 18.99
C LEU A 238 7.43 -14.53 18.06
N ALA A 239 8.55 -13.82 18.01
CA ALA A 239 8.79 -12.75 17.06
C ALA A 239 9.97 -13.12 16.16
N SER A 240 9.81 -12.95 14.85
CA SER A 240 10.92 -13.09 13.90
C SER A 240 11.77 -11.82 13.89
N MET A 241 13.10 -12.01 13.88
CA MET A 241 14.06 -10.90 13.86
C MET A 241 14.27 -10.31 12.45
N GLY A 242 13.82 -11.02 11.39
CA GLY A 242 14.06 -10.63 10.00
C GLY A 242 12.79 -10.37 9.18
N SER A 243 11.69 -11.02 9.55
CA SER A 243 10.35 -10.71 9.07
C SER A 243 9.57 -10.17 10.26
N ASN A 244 8.81 -9.08 10.14
CA ASN A 244 7.97 -8.56 11.23
C ASN A 244 6.78 -9.49 11.58
N LEU A 245 6.96 -10.80 11.40
CA LEU A 245 5.99 -11.84 11.68
C LEU A 245 6.05 -12.18 13.16
N GLU A 246 4.89 -12.13 13.80
CA GLU A 246 4.69 -12.52 15.18
C GLU A 246 3.71 -13.70 15.24
N THR A 247 3.92 -14.60 16.18
CA THR A 247 3.03 -15.70 16.49
C THR A 247 2.76 -15.65 17.98
N HIS A 248 1.51 -15.38 18.35
CA HIS A 248 1.10 -15.20 19.74
C HIS A 248 -0.23 -15.90 19.98
N PHE A 249 -0.21 -16.96 20.77
CA PHE A 249 -1.40 -17.73 21.08
C PHE A 249 -1.33 -18.36 22.47
N ALA A 250 -2.49 -18.64 23.05
CA ALA A 250 -2.62 -19.46 24.24
C ALA A 250 -3.64 -20.58 24.03
N VAL A 251 -3.39 -21.73 24.67
CA VAL A 251 -4.28 -22.90 24.64
C VAL A 251 -4.42 -23.52 26.02
N GLN A 252 -5.62 -24.03 26.32
CA GLN A 252 -5.91 -24.82 27.52
C GLN A 252 -6.90 -25.93 27.16
N GLY A 253 -6.57 -27.18 27.50
CA GLY A 253 -7.41 -28.35 27.16
C GLY A 253 -7.75 -28.46 25.67
N GLY A 254 -6.86 -28.01 24.80
CA GLY A 254 -7.05 -27.97 23.34
C GLY A 254 -7.97 -26.86 22.81
N ALA A 255 -8.48 -25.97 23.67
CA ALA A 255 -9.22 -24.78 23.27
C ALA A 255 -8.31 -23.54 23.28
N ASP A 256 -8.57 -22.61 22.37
CA ASP A 256 -7.88 -21.32 22.34
C ASP A 256 -8.31 -20.44 23.52
N VAL A 257 -7.31 -19.77 24.11
CA VAL A 257 -7.48 -18.79 25.19
C VAL A 257 -6.90 -17.47 24.70
N GLN A 258 -7.48 -16.34 25.13
CA GLN A 258 -6.92 -15.03 24.82
C GLN A 258 -5.51 -14.92 25.43
N PRO A 259 -4.47 -14.60 24.65
CA PRO A 259 -3.10 -14.44 25.15
C PRO A 259 -2.94 -13.27 26.13
N ASP A 260 -1.71 -13.00 26.58
CA ASP A 260 -1.37 -12.05 27.66
C ASP A 260 -1.94 -12.46 29.01
N ILE A 261 -1.64 -13.71 29.38
CA ILE A 261 -2.09 -14.31 30.63
C ILE A 261 -1.04 -14.08 31.69
N ALA A 262 -1.46 -13.65 32.88
CA ALA A 262 -0.56 -13.41 33.99
C ALA A 262 0.08 -14.72 34.48
N PHE A 263 1.40 -14.83 34.31
CA PHE A 263 2.21 -15.90 34.88
C PHE A 263 3.11 -15.36 36.00
N THR A 264 3.38 -16.19 37.01
CA THR A 264 4.49 -15.95 37.93
C THR A 264 5.78 -15.87 37.13
N ALA A 265 6.48 -14.73 37.19
CA ALA A 265 7.69 -14.52 36.39
C ALA A 265 8.84 -15.43 36.84
N ALA A 266 8.88 -15.83 38.12
CA ALA A 266 9.96 -16.66 38.66
C ALA A 266 11.34 -16.09 38.24
N SER A 267 12.23 -16.92 37.70
CA SER A 267 13.55 -16.45 37.25
C SER A 267 13.55 -15.65 35.94
N THR A 268 12.45 -15.60 35.16
CA THR A 268 12.44 -14.80 33.91
C THR A 268 12.47 -13.30 34.21
N ILE A 269 12.01 -12.88 35.39
CA ILE A 269 12.09 -11.48 35.85
C ILE A 269 13.54 -10.94 35.94
N LYS A 270 14.54 -11.83 35.98
CA LYS A 270 15.95 -11.45 35.95
C LYS A 270 16.35 -10.77 34.62
N ILE A 271 15.58 -10.97 33.55
CA ILE A 271 15.74 -10.24 32.28
C ILE A 271 15.43 -8.74 32.48
N PRO A 272 14.23 -8.33 32.96
CA PRO A 272 13.96 -6.96 33.40
C PRO A 272 15.00 -6.37 34.37
N ILE A 273 15.47 -7.15 35.34
CA ILE A 273 16.53 -6.71 36.27
C ILE A 273 17.82 -6.38 35.51
N MET A 274 18.27 -7.28 34.63
CA MET A 274 19.47 -7.06 33.81
C MET A 274 19.36 -5.77 32.99
N ILE A 275 18.23 -5.56 32.32
CA ILE A 275 17.99 -4.36 31.50
C ILE A 275 18.06 -3.10 32.36
N SER A 276 17.41 -3.12 33.52
CA SER A 276 17.37 -1.98 34.45
C SER A 276 18.75 -1.66 35.04
N VAL A 277 19.56 -2.68 35.31
CA VAL A 277 20.95 -2.50 35.78
C VAL A 277 21.82 -1.93 34.67
N LEU A 278 21.79 -2.53 33.47
CA LEU A 278 22.60 -2.09 32.34
C LEU A 278 22.29 -0.64 31.95
N ARG A 279 21.01 -0.25 31.98
CA ARG A 279 20.58 1.14 31.77
C ARG A 279 21.23 2.15 32.74
N ARG A 280 21.60 1.71 33.94
CA ARG A 280 22.19 2.55 35.00
C ARG A 280 23.70 2.32 35.17
N THR A 281 24.30 1.49 34.34
CA THR A 281 25.72 1.15 34.42
C THR A 281 26.46 1.75 33.22
N GLU A 282 27.66 2.30 33.46
CA GLU A 282 28.48 2.87 32.39
C GLU A 282 28.96 1.79 31.40
N ASP A 283 29.22 2.21 30.15
CA ASP A 283 29.85 1.41 29.10
C ASP A 283 31.35 1.76 29.03
N PRO A 284 32.29 0.78 29.13
CA PRO A 284 32.07 -0.67 29.27
C PRO A 284 31.54 -1.08 30.65
N THR A 285 30.63 -2.05 30.65
CA THR A 285 30.07 -2.62 31.88
C THR A 285 31.20 -3.11 32.80
N PRO A 286 31.31 -2.61 34.05
CA PRO A 286 32.37 -2.98 34.96
C PRO A 286 32.40 -4.48 35.23
N GLU A 287 33.61 -5.04 35.38
CA GLU A 287 33.82 -6.49 35.57
C GLU A 287 32.97 -7.06 36.72
N GLY A 288 32.89 -6.35 37.85
CA GLY A 288 32.07 -6.79 38.99
C GLY A 288 30.58 -6.88 38.67
N VAL A 289 30.06 -5.97 37.84
CA VAL A 289 28.66 -6.02 37.36
C VAL A 289 28.49 -7.20 36.41
N THR A 290 29.42 -7.39 35.47
CA THR A 290 29.41 -8.51 34.53
C THR A 290 29.41 -9.86 35.24
N SER A 291 30.24 -10.05 36.28
CA SER A 291 30.25 -11.30 37.07
C SER A 291 28.94 -11.54 37.81
N LEU A 292 28.30 -10.50 38.34
CA LEU A 292 27.00 -10.61 39.00
C LEU A 292 25.88 -10.92 37.99
N LEU A 293 25.90 -10.28 36.82
CA LEU A 293 24.97 -10.55 35.72
C LEU A 293 25.10 -11.99 35.22
N GLU A 294 26.32 -12.51 35.07
CA GLU A 294 26.55 -13.91 34.71
C GLU A 294 25.93 -14.87 35.74
N ARG A 295 26.20 -14.64 37.04
CA ARG A 295 25.61 -15.44 38.12
C ARG A 295 24.08 -15.37 38.15
N MET A 296 23.52 -14.20 37.87
CA MET A 296 22.08 -14.01 37.80
C MET A 296 21.45 -14.68 36.56
N ILE A 297 22.02 -14.53 35.37
CA ILE A 297 21.40 -14.97 34.12
C ILE A 297 21.76 -16.41 33.77
N VAL A 298 23.04 -16.77 33.82
CA VAL A 298 23.53 -18.11 33.43
C VAL A 298 23.23 -19.13 34.52
N TYR A 299 23.49 -18.77 35.78
CA TYR A 299 23.32 -19.68 36.92
C TYR A 299 21.99 -19.47 37.66
N SER A 300 21.18 -18.49 37.25
CA SER A 300 19.87 -18.19 37.84
C SER A 300 19.89 -17.93 39.35
N GLU A 301 20.99 -17.41 39.89
CA GLU A 301 21.12 -17.20 41.33
C GLU A 301 20.36 -15.95 41.80
N ASN A 302 19.71 -16.05 42.98
CA ASN A 302 18.97 -14.94 43.59
C ASN A 302 19.86 -13.89 44.29
N PRO A 303 20.90 -14.27 45.09
CA PRO A 303 21.73 -13.27 45.78
C PRO A 303 22.44 -12.25 44.85
N PRO A 304 22.93 -12.64 43.66
CA PRO A 304 23.45 -11.67 42.70
C PRO A 304 22.38 -10.71 42.18
N ALA A 305 21.16 -11.18 41.93
CA ALA A 305 20.05 -10.33 41.51
C ALA A 305 19.72 -9.27 42.57
N ASP A 306 19.64 -9.68 43.84
CA ASP A 306 19.43 -8.75 44.96
C ASP A 306 20.58 -7.74 45.07
N THR A 307 21.83 -8.21 44.97
CA THR A 307 23.02 -7.35 45.02
C THR A 307 23.02 -6.33 43.89
N LEU A 308 22.66 -6.75 42.68
CA LEU A 308 22.57 -5.89 41.51
C LEU A 308 21.53 -4.78 41.71
N MET A 309 20.32 -5.15 42.12
CA MET A 309 19.25 -4.19 42.39
C MET A 309 19.61 -3.24 43.52
N SER A 310 20.10 -3.75 44.67
CA SER A 310 20.38 -2.93 45.85
C SER A 310 21.55 -1.98 45.66
N THR A 311 22.53 -2.34 44.83
CA THR A 311 23.78 -1.59 44.68
C THR A 311 23.73 -0.63 43.50
N TYR A 312 23.10 -1.03 42.39
CA TYR A 312 23.17 -0.30 41.11
C TYR A 312 21.83 0.32 40.69
N ILE A 313 20.73 0.02 41.37
CA ILE A 313 19.43 0.66 41.13
C ILE A 313 19.04 1.51 42.33
N ASP A 314 18.65 0.87 43.43
CA ASP A 314 18.33 1.51 44.70
C ASP A 314 18.32 0.47 45.82
N ALA A 315 18.83 0.81 47.00
CA ALA A 315 18.99 -0.11 48.13
C ALA A 315 17.67 -0.62 48.73
N VAL A 316 16.56 0.10 48.54
CA VAL A 316 15.24 -0.23 49.09
C VAL A 316 14.21 -0.44 47.99
N ARG A 317 14.21 0.45 46.99
CA ARG A 317 13.24 0.49 45.89
C ARG A 317 13.70 -0.22 44.63
N GLY A 318 14.84 -0.91 44.64
CA GLY A 318 15.37 -1.61 43.46
C GLY A 318 14.31 -2.39 42.68
N PRO A 319 13.52 -3.28 43.31
CA PRO A 319 12.41 -3.99 42.67
C PRO A 319 11.36 -3.09 42.01
N LEU A 320 10.92 -2.04 42.72
CA LEU A 320 9.90 -1.11 42.21
C LEU A 320 10.43 -0.33 41.01
N MET A 321 11.70 0.08 41.04
CA MET A 321 12.33 0.78 39.92
C MET A 321 12.52 -0.11 38.70
N VAL A 322 12.70 -1.43 38.87
CA VAL A 322 12.64 -2.38 37.73
C VAL A 322 11.24 -2.38 37.11
N SER A 323 10.18 -2.40 37.94
CA SER A 323 8.80 -2.34 37.46
C SER A 323 8.47 -1.00 36.77
N GLU A 324 8.94 0.13 37.33
CA GLU A 324 8.80 1.46 36.74
C GLU A 324 9.50 1.54 35.37
N ASP A 325 10.66 0.89 35.23
CA ASP A 325 11.38 0.81 33.96
C ASP A 325 10.61 -0.01 32.92
N MET A 326 9.99 -1.12 33.30
CA MET A 326 9.14 -1.92 32.41
C MET A 326 7.90 -1.13 31.98
N ALA A 327 7.23 -0.47 32.92
CA ALA A 327 6.09 0.39 32.62
C ALA A 327 6.47 1.56 31.69
N ALA A 328 7.68 2.13 31.83
CA ALA A 328 8.18 3.18 30.94
C ALA A 328 8.44 2.69 29.51
N LEU A 329 8.60 1.38 29.31
CA LEU A 329 8.67 0.73 28.00
C LEU A 329 7.29 0.33 27.45
N GLY A 330 6.21 0.53 28.22
CA GLY A 330 4.85 0.10 27.86
C GLY A 330 4.52 -1.33 28.26
N LEU A 331 5.38 -2.00 29.04
CA LEU A 331 5.20 -3.38 29.49
C LEU A 331 4.43 -3.40 30.81
N GLU A 332 3.12 -3.19 30.73
CA GLU A 332 2.25 -2.95 31.89
C GLU A 332 1.98 -4.20 32.75
N ASN A 333 2.23 -5.40 32.23
CA ASN A 333 1.96 -6.67 32.94
C ASN A 333 3.16 -7.25 33.68
N THR A 334 4.36 -6.71 33.44
CA THR A 334 5.61 -7.16 34.03
C THR A 334 5.97 -6.31 35.24
N PHE A 335 6.02 -6.94 36.41
CA PHE A 335 6.42 -6.26 37.65
C PHE A 335 7.24 -7.16 38.57
N LEU A 336 7.97 -6.50 39.47
CA LEU A 336 8.69 -7.06 40.59
C LEU A 336 8.43 -6.21 41.84
N ALA A 337 7.74 -6.81 42.81
CA ALA A 337 7.25 -6.13 44.01
C ALA A 337 8.11 -6.38 45.26
N GLY A 338 9.24 -7.08 45.16
CA GLY A 338 10.15 -7.30 46.29
C GLY A 338 11.48 -7.95 45.87
N TYR A 339 12.43 -8.00 46.81
CA TYR A 339 13.69 -8.72 46.66
C TYR A 339 13.50 -10.24 46.84
N PHE A 340 14.51 -11.03 46.48
CA PHE A 340 14.46 -12.49 46.53
C PHE A 340 14.90 -13.12 47.86
N TYR A 341 15.58 -12.37 48.73
CA TYR A 341 16.01 -12.91 50.02
C TYR A 341 14.82 -13.34 50.88
N LEU A 342 15.03 -14.37 51.71
CA LEU A 342 13.98 -14.91 52.56
C LEU A 342 13.48 -13.85 53.55
N GLY A 343 12.17 -13.61 53.53
CA GLY A 343 11.52 -12.60 54.38
C GLY A 343 11.57 -11.17 53.83
N ALA A 344 11.94 -10.98 52.56
CA ALA A 344 11.80 -9.69 51.89
C ALA A 344 10.35 -9.19 51.99
N PRO A 345 10.14 -7.91 52.34
CA PRO A 345 8.80 -7.35 52.41
C PRO A 345 8.23 -7.19 50.99
N LEU A 346 6.92 -7.36 50.86
CA LEU A 346 6.17 -6.90 49.70
C LEU A 346 6.16 -5.37 49.71
N LEU A 347 6.79 -4.76 48.70
CA LEU A 347 6.96 -3.31 48.60
C LEU A 347 5.74 -2.61 48.00
N ASP A 348 5.03 -3.29 47.09
CA ASP A 348 3.80 -2.77 46.49
C ASP A 348 2.86 -3.90 46.01
N ARG A 349 1.62 -3.56 45.67
CA ARG A 349 0.66 -4.47 45.03
C ARG A 349 0.27 -3.91 43.67
N PHE A 350 0.55 -4.68 42.62
CA PHE A 350 0.27 -4.28 41.25
C PHE A 350 -1.04 -4.87 40.73
N GLU A 351 -1.87 -4.01 40.17
CA GLU A 351 -2.99 -4.39 39.31
C GLU A 351 -2.57 -4.14 37.86
N THR A 352 -2.66 -5.17 37.01
CA THR A 352 -2.29 -5.11 35.60
C THR A 352 -3.47 -5.58 34.74
N PRO A 353 -3.50 -5.23 33.44
CA PRO A 353 -4.50 -5.77 32.53
C PRO A 353 -4.60 -7.31 32.58
N ALA A 354 -3.47 -8.02 32.64
CA ALA A 354 -3.43 -9.47 32.67
C ALA A 354 -3.92 -10.10 33.99
N ASN A 355 -3.61 -9.49 35.15
CA ASN A 355 -3.94 -10.10 36.46
C ASN A 355 -5.31 -9.70 37.03
N THR A 356 -5.98 -8.76 36.36
CA THR A 356 -7.37 -8.37 36.64
C THR A 356 -8.37 -9.12 35.75
N ARG A 357 -7.89 -10.01 34.88
CA ARG A 357 -8.72 -10.87 34.02
C ARG A 357 -9.59 -11.82 34.84
N THR A 358 -10.76 -12.12 34.28
CA THR A 358 -11.77 -13.00 34.90
C THR A 358 -12.02 -14.29 34.11
N ASP A 359 -11.53 -14.35 32.88
CA ASP A 359 -11.63 -15.52 32.00
C ASP A 359 -10.57 -16.59 32.31
N VAL A 360 -9.41 -16.16 32.84
CA VAL A 360 -8.32 -17.04 33.27
C VAL A 360 -7.71 -16.51 34.56
N TYR A 361 -7.47 -17.41 35.52
CA TYR A 361 -6.82 -17.07 36.79
C TYR A 361 -5.88 -18.21 37.21
N LEU A 362 -4.59 -17.91 37.24
CA LEU A 362 -3.52 -18.86 37.60
C LEU A 362 -2.98 -18.66 39.02
N ASP A 363 -3.64 -17.83 39.82
CA ASP A 363 -3.11 -17.36 41.11
C ASP A 363 -1.67 -16.81 40.98
N PRO A 364 -1.46 -15.79 40.11
CA PRO A 364 -0.12 -15.29 39.82
C PRO A 364 0.54 -14.70 41.06
N ASP A 365 1.85 -14.88 41.18
CA ASP A 365 2.63 -14.44 42.34
C ASP A 365 2.58 -12.91 42.52
N ILE A 366 2.15 -12.48 43.71
CA ILE A 366 2.07 -11.07 44.09
C ILE A 366 3.45 -10.39 44.16
N TYR A 367 4.55 -11.15 44.24
CA TYR A 367 5.91 -10.62 44.21
C TYR A 367 6.45 -10.41 42.80
N SER A 368 6.04 -11.22 41.82
CA SER A 368 6.62 -11.15 40.48
C SER A 368 5.70 -11.74 39.42
N GLN A 369 5.45 -10.98 38.37
CA GLN A 369 4.57 -11.38 37.28
C GLN A 369 5.12 -10.90 35.95
N THR A 370 4.78 -11.62 34.89
CA THR A 370 4.94 -11.19 33.50
C THR A 370 3.94 -11.92 32.59
N VAL A 371 3.93 -11.56 31.31
CA VAL A 371 3.23 -12.24 30.22
C VAL A 371 4.23 -12.66 29.15
N ALA A 372 3.87 -13.61 28.28
CA ALA A 372 4.80 -14.15 27.30
C ALA A 372 5.26 -13.10 26.27
N SER A 373 4.34 -12.23 25.84
CA SER A 373 4.60 -11.16 24.88
C SER A 373 5.63 -10.15 25.38
N GLU A 374 5.49 -9.64 26.60
CA GLU A 374 6.37 -8.61 27.15
C GLU A 374 7.82 -9.11 27.33
N ILE A 375 8.02 -10.34 27.81
CA ILE A 375 9.37 -10.94 27.82
C ILE A 375 9.90 -11.11 26.39
N GLY A 376 9.04 -11.52 25.46
CA GLY A 376 9.40 -11.65 24.05
C GLY A 376 9.80 -10.32 23.41
N GLU A 377 9.10 -9.22 23.72
CA GLU A 377 9.41 -7.88 23.27
C GLU A 377 10.76 -7.39 23.81
N LEU A 378 11.03 -7.62 25.11
CA LEU A 378 12.34 -7.30 25.69
C LEU A 378 13.50 -8.05 25.01
N LEU A 379 13.27 -9.29 24.58
CA LEU A 379 14.28 -10.10 23.88
C LEU A 379 14.41 -9.74 22.40
N LYS A 380 13.34 -9.22 21.78
CA LYS A 380 13.33 -8.75 20.38
C LYS A 380 14.14 -7.46 20.22
N GLY A 381 14.07 -6.56 21.22
CA GLY A 381 14.83 -5.31 21.26
C GLY A 381 14.11 -4.12 20.63
#